data_AF-A0A255QXC7-F1
#
_entry.id   AF-A0A255QXC7-F1
#
_cell.length_a   1.000
_cell.length_b   1.000
_cell.length_c   1.000
_cell.angle_alpha   90.00
_cell.angle_beta   90.00
_cell.angle_gamma   90.00
#
_symmetry.space_group_name_H-M   'P 1'
#
loop_
_entity.id
_entity.type
_entity.pdbx_description
1 polymer ?
#
loop_
_entity_poly.entity_id
_entity_poly.type
_entity_poly.pdbx_seq_one_letter_code
_entity_poly.pdbx_strand_id
1 'polypeptide(L)'
;MKKLQFAAFMALVCLQIQSASATVLGSLLTFDGVEDSLVDDSRSSFFDNDGNGVISVGDVVYGFAAMSEAGPTNSETSITDQVVAVFAVQVTGTDLTGTLLNGGVTTPGQDLGSLLTGTGFAPIDNGLGDAAFVILSHAGLTPEPLSFSSISDFTSADWEYEATLGFATGSNDYLHVDATFQPDGGGGFVLASATERGGFTVLDSVFTGAKFLPVSNLRLDETGFSSHEVVLDNAIIQDAGPTSPWDFIDQARFRLNAVPEPASALAFAGIMGLAGFSRRRRK
;
A
#
# COMPACT_ATOMS: atom_id res chain seq x y z
N MET A 1 20.71 43.66 18.51
CA MET A 1 19.93 42.56 19.10
C MET A 1 19.05 41.76 18.12
N LYS A 2 18.53 42.32 17.01
CA LYS A 2 17.58 41.61 16.13
C LYS A 2 18.13 40.45 15.28
N LYS A 3 19.45 40.36 15.06
CA LYS A 3 20.07 39.32 14.21
C LYS A 3 20.22 37.96 14.90
N LEU A 4 20.54 37.98 16.20
CA LEU A 4 20.70 36.75 17.00
C LEU A 4 19.34 36.08 17.26
N GLN A 5 18.29 36.88 17.49
CA GLN A 5 16.92 36.38 17.65
C GLN A 5 16.37 35.74 16.36
N PHE A 6 16.68 36.31 15.19
CA PHE A 6 16.28 35.74 13.91
C PHE A 6 17.04 34.45 13.57
N ALA A 7 18.36 34.39 13.83
CA ALA A 7 19.14 33.17 13.64
C ALA A 7 18.72 32.05 14.61
N ALA A 8 18.42 32.41 15.87
CA ALA A 8 17.87 31.47 16.85
C ALA A 8 16.48 30.96 16.46
N PHE A 9 15.61 31.83 15.92
CA PHE A 9 14.30 31.43 15.40
C PHE A 9 14.41 30.49 14.19
N MET A 10 15.30 30.80 13.23
CA MET A 10 15.53 29.91 12.07
C MET A 10 16.17 28.57 12.47
N ALA A 11 17.10 28.57 13.42
CA ALA A 11 17.65 27.35 13.97
C ALA A 11 16.57 26.52 14.68
N LEU A 12 15.64 27.16 15.39
CA LEU A 12 14.49 26.49 16.02
C LEU A 12 13.54 25.89 14.98
N VAL A 13 13.29 26.58 13.86
CA VAL A 13 12.46 26.09 12.74
C VAL A 13 13.15 24.92 12.01
N CYS A 14 14.46 24.98 11.80
CA CYS A 14 15.22 23.87 11.22
C CYS A 14 15.35 22.67 12.17
N LEU A 15 15.35 22.90 13.49
CA LEU A 15 15.36 21.84 14.51
C LEU A 15 13.98 21.18 14.71
N GLN A 16 12.91 21.77 14.17
CA GLN A 16 11.57 21.16 14.15
C GLN A 16 11.25 20.44 12.84
N ILE A 17 12.23 20.28 11.94
CA ILE A 17 12.16 19.29 10.87
C ILE A 17 12.43 17.93 11.52
N GLN A 18 11.44 17.43 12.27
CA GLN A 18 11.44 16.04 12.69
C GLN A 18 11.21 15.21 11.43
N SER A 19 12.10 14.27 11.16
CA SER A 19 11.85 13.21 10.18
C SER A 19 10.59 12.47 10.61
N ALA A 20 9.53 12.51 9.79
CA ALA A 20 8.53 11.46 9.75
C ALA A 20 9.28 10.18 9.33
N SER A 21 9.25 9.01 9.97
CA SER A 21 8.52 8.43 11.09
C SER A 21 9.46 7.41 11.78
N ALA A 22 9.20 7.07 13.04
CA ALA A 22 9.99 6.09 13.82
C ALA A 22 9.66 4.62 13.52
N THR A 23 8.89 4.37 12.46
CA THR A 23 8.37 3.04 12.10
C THR A 23 9.20 2.40 10.99
N VAL A 24 9.10 1.07 10.86
CA VAL A 24 9.95 0.31 9.92
C VAL A 24 9.75 0.80 8.50
N LEU A 25 8.50 0.87 8.01
CA LEU A 25 8.24 1.34 6.65
C LEU A 25 8.66 2.80 6.46
N GLY A 26 8.44 3.65 7.47
CA GLY A 26 8.88 5.04 7.46
C GLY A 26 10.40 5.21 7.37
N SER A 27 11.19 4.21 7.75
CA SER A 27 12.65 4.24 7.59
C SER A 27 13.14 3.79 6.20
N LEU A 28 12.28 3.09 5.45
CA LEU A 28 12.58 2.54 4.13
C LEU A 28 12.24 3.52 3.00
N LEU A 29 11.26 4.39 3.22
CA LEU A 29 10.85 5.41 2.25
C LEU A 29 11.78 6.62 2.29
N THR A 30 11.98 7.26 1.14
CA THR A 30 13.01 8.30 0.96
C THR A 30 12.52 9.70 1.30
N PHE A 31 11.20 9.93 1.28
CA PHE A 31 10.57 11.23 1.59
C PHE A 31 11.28 12.41 0.89
N ASP A 32 11.61 12.28 -0.39
CA ASP A 32 12.35 13.31 -1.14
C ASP A 32 11.63 13.77 -2.42
N GLY A 33 10.46 13.18 -2.72
CA GLY A 33 9.69 13.46 -3.92
C GLY A 33 10.04 12.58 -5.12
N VAL A 34 10.98 11.65 -4.98
CA VAL A 34 11.24 10.57 -5.92
C VAL A 34 10.26 9.42 -5.64
N GLU A 35 9.84 8.72 -6.69
CA GLU A 35 8.99 7.53 -6.54
C GLU A 35 9.78 6.41 -5.84
N ASP A 36 9.26 5.93 -4.72
CA ASP A 36 9.71 4.73 -4.03
C ASP A 36 8.90 3.52 -4.51
N SER A 37 9.47 2.34 -4.32
CA SER A 37 8.96 1.06 -4.74
C SER A 37 9.11 0.06 -3.61
N LEU A 38 8.06 -0.73 -3.38
CA LEU A 38 8.05 -1.89 -2.49
C LEU A 38 7.78 -3.12 -3.36
N VAL A 39 8.71 -4.08 -3.33
CA VAL A 39 8.55 -5.37 -4.00
C VAL A 39 8.02 -6.35 -2.98
N ASP A 40 6.95 -7.04 -3.32
CA ASP A 40 6.30 -7.99 -2.44
C ASP A 40 6.38 -9.42 -2.96
N ASP A 41 6.27 -10.36 -2.02
CA ASP A 41 5.94 -11.75 -2.27
C ASP A 41 4.61 -12.04 -1.58
N SER A 42 3.56 -12.14 -2.38
CA SER A 42 2.17 -12.16 -1.94
C SER A 42 1.59 -13.57 -2.00
N ARG A 43 0.65 -13.80 -1.09
CA ARG A 43 -0.10 -15.06 -0.93
C ARG A 43 -1.55 -14.72 -0.72
N SER A 44 -2.41 -15.36 -1.49
CA SER A 44 -3.85 -15.11 -1.39
C SER A 44 -4.68 -16.37 -1.59
N SER A 45 -5.91 -16.29 -1.10
CA SER A 45 -6.95 -17.29 -1.22
C SER A 45 -8.27 -16.55 -1.39
N PHE A 46 -9.33 -17.29 -1.67
CA PHE A 46 -10.65 -16.71 -1.80
C PHE A 46 -11.69 -17.49 -1.00
N PHE A 47 -12.66 -16.76 -0.45
CA PHE A 47 -13.88 -17.32 0.10
C PHE A 47 -14.92 -17.39 -1.00
N ASP A 48 -15.18 -18.63 -1.44
CA ASP A 48 -16.29 -18.99 -2.30
C ASP A 48 -17.60 -18.90 -1.51
N ASN A 49 -18.34 -17.81 -1.68
CA ASN A 49 -19.55 -17.53 -0.94
C ASN A 49 -20.77 -18.24 -1.52
N ASP A 50 -20.76 -18.58 -2.81
CA ASP A 50 -21.89 -19.21 -3.48
C ASP A 50 -21.71 -20.73 -3.67
N GLY A 51 -20.50 -21.25 -3.40
CA GLY A 51 -20.15 -22.66 -3.44
C GLY A 51 -19.95 -23.21 -4.86
N ASN A 52 -19.72 -22.34 -5.85
CA ASN A 52 -19.61 -22.73 -7.25
C ASN A 52 -18.22 -23.25 -7.65
N GLY A 53 -17.21 -23.12 -6.77
CA GLY A 53 -15.84 -23.56 -6.97
C GLY A 53 -15.00 -22.69 -7.92
N VAL A 54 -15.47 -21.50 -8.28
CA VAL A 54 -14.79 -20.52 -9.14
C VAL A 54 -14.91 -19.10 -8.55
N ILE A 55 -13.95 -18.23 -8.84
CA ILE A 55 -14.06 -16.83 -8.39
C ILE A 55 -15.18 -16.13 -9.16
N SER A 56 -16.14 -15.57 -8.44
CA SER A 56 -17.36 -14.98 -8.97
C SER A 56 -17.82 -13.76 -8.16
N VAL A 57 -18.79 -13.01 -8.69
CA VAL A 57 -19.30 -11.79 -8.04
C VAL A 57 -19.91 -12.13 -6.68
N GLY A 58 -19.40 -11.49 -5.63
CA GLY A 58 -19.80 -11.72 -4.24
C GLY A 58 -18.75 -12.46 -3.42
N ASP A 59 -17.79 -13.14 -4.05
CA ASP A 59 -16.67 -13.81 -3.38
C ASP A 59 -15.68 -12.79 -2.80
N VAL A 60 -14.89 -13.23 -1.83
CA VAL A 60 -13.91 -12.38 -1.15
C VAL A 60 -12.52 -12.95 -1.36
N VAL A 61 -11.64 -12.16 -1.98
CA VAL A 61 -10.22 -12.49 -2.11
C VAL A 61 -9.50 -11.87 -0.92
N TYR A 62 -8.67 -12.66 -0.24
CA TYR A 62 -7.94 -12.22 0.94
C TYR A 62 -6.53 -12.78 0.92
N GLY A 63 -5.62 -12.08 1.59
CA GLY A 63 -4.24 -12.52 1.65
C GLY A 63 -3.34 -11.53 2.33
N PHE A 64 -2.06 -11.68 2.04
CA PHE A 64 -1.05 -10.74 2.46
C PHE A 64 0.02 -10.57 1.38
N ALA A 65 0.63 -9.40 1.34
CA ALA A 65 1.77 -9.04 0.52
C ALA A 65 2.95 -8.77 1.45
N ALA A 66 3.90 -9.69 1.52
CA ALA A 66 5.08 -9.52 2.37
C ALA A 66 6.18 -8.83 1.58
N MET A 67 6.57 -7.63 2.03
CA MET A 67 7.56 -6.81 1.34
C MET A 67 8.95 -7.42 1.55
N SER A 68 9.66 -7.67 0.46
CA SER A 68 11.02 -8.22 0.46
C SER A 68 12.07 -7.16 0.13
N GLU A 69 11.71 -6.16 -0.67
CA GLU A 69 12.60 -5.05 -1.06
C GLU A 69 11.88 -3.70 -0.99
N ALA A 70 12.62 -2.64 -0.63
CA ALA A 70 12.12 -1.27 -0.60
C ALA A 70 13.21 -0.25 -0.98
N GLY A 71 12.79 0.88 -1.53
CA GLY A 71 13.66 2.04 -1.79
C GLY A 71 13.24 2.82 -3.04
N PRO A 72 14.13 3.66 -3.59
CA PRO A 72 13.86 4.36 -4.84
C PRO A 72 13.51 3.36 -5.96
N THR A 73 12.53 3.70 -6.78
CA THR A 73 12.08 2.83 -7.88
C THR A 73 13.24 2.45 -8.80
N ASN A 74 13.43 1.15 -9.04
CA ASN A 74 14.56 0.55 -9.78
C ASN A 74 15.92 0.57 -9.06
N SER A 75 15.93 0.83 -7.76
CA SER A 75 17.11 0.75 -6.89
C SER A 75 16.69 0.30 -5.49
N GLU A 76 15.75 -0.63 -5.44
CA GLU A 76 15.24 -1.24 -4.22
C GLU A 76 16.34 -2.05 -3.52
N THR A 77 16.25 -2.12 -2.20
CA THR A 77 17.17 -2.87 -1.35
C THR A 77 16.40 -3.82 -0.45
N SER A 78 16.99 -4.99 -0.17
CA SER A 78 16.36 -5.99 0.69
C SER A 78 16.06 -5.43 2.07
N ILE A 79 14.84 -5.69 2.55
CA ILE A 79 14.38 -5.24 3.87
C ILE A 79 14.88 -6.24 4.92
N THR A 80 15.41 -5.73 6.04
CA THR A 80 15.89 -6.57 7.16
C THR A 80 14.83 -6.88 8.20
N ASP A 81 13.86 -5.98 8.34
CA ASP A 81 12.68 -6.13 9.19
C ASP A 81 11.48 -6.60 8.36
N GLN A 82 10.37 -6.92 9.00
CA GLN A 82 9.20 -7.42 8.29
C GLN A 82 8.18 -6.31 8.06
N VAL A 83 7.74 -6.15 6.81
CA VAL A 83 6.64 -5.26 6.43
C VAL A 83 5.65 -6.07 5.60
N VAL A 84 4.37 -6.02 5.95
CA VAL A 84 3.32 -6.81 5.32
C VAL A 84 2.09 -5.94 5.08
N ALA A 85 1.51 -6.02 3.89
CA ALA A 85 0.19 -5.49 3.60
C ALA A 85 -0.84 -6.62 3.62
N VAL A 86 -1.72 -6.64 4.62
CA VAL A 86 -2.83 -7.60 4.70
C VAL A 86 -4.02 -7.01 3.95
N PHE A 87 -4.70 -7.83 3.15
CA PHE A 87 -5.82 -7.37 2.34
C PHE A 87 -7.01 -8.31 2.34
N ALA A 88 -8.18 -7.73 2.10
CA ALA A 88 -9.41 -8.44 1.84
C ALA A 88 -10.30 -7.56 0.96
N VAL A 89 -10.68 -8.06 -0.21
CA VAL A 89 -11.42 -7.33 -1.24
C VAL A 89 -12.53 -8.19 -1.80
N GLN A 90 -13.68 -7.58 -2.08
CA GLN A 90 -14.82 -8.29 -2.65
C GLN A 90 -14.80 -8.21 -4.18
N VAL A 91 -15.17 -9.31 -4.82
CA VAL A 91 -15.43 -9.35 -6.26
C VAL A 91 -16.76 -8.64 -6.53
N THR A 92 -16.71 -7.53 -7.27
CA THR A 92 -17.90 -6.72 -7.55
C THR A 92 -18.36 -6.80 -9.00
N GLY A 93 -17.51 -7.30 -9.89
CA GLY A 93 -17.86 -7.52 -11.28
C GLY A 93 -16.93 -8.52 -11.96
N THR A 94 -17.41 -9.07 -13.07
CA THR A 94 -16.62 -9.86 -14.02
C THR A 94 -16.95 -9.35 -15.40
N ASP A 95 -15.95 -9.02 -16.20
CA ASP A 95 -16.13 -8.63 -17.60
C ASP A 95 -15.50 -9.67 -18.55
N LEU A 96 -15.50 -9.39 -19.86
CA LEU A 96 -14.95 -10.30 -20.86
C LEU A 96 -13.41 -10.37 -20.84
N THR A 97 -12.76 -9.45 -20.12
CA THR A 97 -11.31 -9.28 -20.05
C THR A 97 -10.73 -9.76 -18.70
N GLY A 98 -11.54 -9.82 -17.64
CA GLY A 98 -11.09 -10.24 -16.32
C GLY A 98 -12.14 -10.10 -15.21
N THR A 99 -11.64 -10.13 -13.97
CA THR A 99 -12.39 -9.94 -12.72
C THR A 99 -12.10 -8.56 -12.14
N LEU A 100 -13.16 -7.84 -11.81
CA LEU A 100 -13.10 -6.53 -11.16
C LEU A 100 -13.27 -6.70 -9.65
N LEU A 101 -12.23 -6.35 -8.91
CA LEU A 101 -12.22 -6.36 -7.44
C LEU A 101 -12.40 -4.92 -6.97
N ASN A 102 -13.45 -4.62 -6.22
CA ASN A 102 -13.67 -3.24 -5.80
C ASN A 102 -14.24 -3.16 -4.38
N GLY A 103 -13.78 -2.16 -3.64
CA GLY A 103 -14.34 -1.81 -2.35
C GLY A 103 -13.99 -2.77 -1.22
N GLY A 104 -14.34 -2.34 -0.01
CA GLY A 104 -14.29 -3.18 1.17
C GLY A 104 -15.37 -4.26 1.14
N VAL A 105 -15.13 -5.28 1.94
CA VAL A 105 -15.96 -6.48 1.98
C VAL A 105 -17.30 -6.16 2.66
N THR A 106 -18.39 -6.35 1.92
CA THR A 106 -19.76 -6.20 2.48
C THR A 106 -20.28 -7.49 3.12
N THR A 107 -19.59 -8.61 2.90
CA THR A 107 -19.91 -9.92 3.47
C THR A 107 -19.60 -9.95 4.97
N PRO A 108 -20.60 -10.13 5.86
CA PRO A 108 -20.37 -10.10 7.30
C PRO A 108 -19.34 -11.14 7.76
N GLY A 109 -18.35 -10.70 8.56
CA GLY A 109 -17.32 -11.57 9.13
C GLY A 109 -16.15 -11.88 8.20
N GLN A 110 -16.16 -11.36 6.97
CA GLN A 110 -15.08 -11.52 5.99
C GLN A 110 -14.38 -10.19 5.67
N ASP A 111 -14.75 -9.10 6.35
CA ASP A 111 -14.02 -7.85 6.28
C ASP A 111 -12.68 -7.93 7.00
N LEU A 112 -11.74 -7.06 6.59
CA LEU A 112 -10.37 -7.07 7.10
C LEU A 112 -10.31 -6.88 8.63
N GLY A 113 -11.24 -6.13 9.21
CA GLY A 113 -11.35 -5.96 10.66
C GLY A 113 -11.78 -7.24 11.37
N SER A 114 -12.73 -7.97 10.78
CA SER A 114 -13.18 -9.29 11.26
C SER A 114 -12.07 -10.34 11.13
N LEU A 115 -11.31 -10.32 10.02
CA LEU A 115 -10.19 -11.23 9.76
C LEU A 115 -8.98 -10.97 10.70
N LEU A 116 -8.82 -9.72 11.18
CA LEU A 116 -7.75 -9.31 12.09
C LEU A 116 -8.20 -9.24 13.57
N THR A 117 -9.28 -9.92 13.96
CA THR A 117 -9.79 -9.88 15.34
C THR A 117 -8.76 -10.38 16.37
N GLY A 118 -8.18 -9.45 17.15
CA GLY A 118 -7.22 -9.75 18.22
C GLY A 118 -6.24 -8.62 18.58
N THR A 119 -6.10 -7.63 17.71
CA THR A 119 -4.98 -6.66 17.72
C THR A 119 -5.17 -5.42 18.56
N GLY A 120 -6.37 -5.13 19.06
CA GLY A 120 -6.60 -3.89 19.79
C GLY A 120 -6.35 -2.63 18.95
N PHE A 121 -6.32 -2.75 17.61
CA PHE A 121 -6.55 -1.61 16.75
C PHE A 121 -7.93 -1.07 17.13
N ALA A 122 -7.96 0.02 17.92
CA ALA A 122 -9.15 0.84 18.07
C ALA A 122 -9.71 0.99 16.67
N PRO A 123 -11.02 0.80 16.48
CA PRO A 123 -11.52 0.49 15.16
C PRO A 123 -10.99 1.58 14.24
N ILE A 124 -10.59 1.19 13.04
CA ILE A 124 -10.56 2.13 11.93
C ILE A 124 -12.05 2.54 11.76
N ASP A 125 -12.54 3.37 12.70
CA ASP A 125 -13.94 3.56 13.12
C ASP A 125 -14.64 4.53 12.17
N ASN A 126 -13.98 4.86 11.06
CA ASN A 126 -14.42 5.84 10.09
C ASN A 126 -14.25 5.36 8.63
N GLY A 127 -14.24 4.05 8.34
CA GLY A 127 -14.40 3.61 6.93
C GLY A 127 -13.63 2.39 6.45
N LEU A 128 -13.53 1.31 7.24
CA LEU A 128 -13.03 0.03 6.70
C LEU A 128 -13.86 -0.54 5.53
N GLY A 129 -15.08 -0.03 5.30
CA GLY A 129 -15.85 -0.35 4.09
C GLY A 129 -15.16 0.09 2.79
N ASP A 130 -14.16 0.98 2.88
CA ASP A 130 -13.38 1.48 1.75
C ASP A 130 -11.91 1.01 1.81
N ALA A 131 -11.47 0.36 2.90
CA ALA A 131 -10.09 -0.10 3.05
C ALA A 131 -9.86 -1.40 2.28
N ALA A 132 -8.82 -1.42 1.44
CA ALA A 132 -8.38 -2.60 0.70
C ALA A 132 -7.18 -3.28 1.38
N PHE A 133 -6.25 -2.47 1.89
CA PHE A 133 -5.00 -2.94 2.51
C PHE A 133 -4.77 -2.27 3.87
N VAL A 134 -4.29 -3.05 4.83
CA VAL A 134 -3.69 -2.56 6.07
C VAL A 134 -2.22 -2.98 6.09
N ILE A 135 -1.34 -1.99 6.20
CA ILE A 135 0.10 -2.19 6.23
C ILE A 135 0.55 -2.26 7.68
N LEU A 136 1.26 -3.33 7.99
CA LEU A 136 1.81 -3.65 9.29
C LEU A 136 3.32 -3.87 9.18
N SER A 137 4.03 -3.64 10.26
CA SER A 137 5.45 -3.96 10.35
C SER A 137 5.83 -4.61 11.67
N HIS A 138 6.97 -5.30 11.67
CA HIS A 138 7.54 -5.90 12.87
C HIS A 138 9.06 -5.78 12.82
N ALA A 139 9.63 -5.05 13.78
CA ALA A 139 11.07 -4.91 13.92
C ALA A 139 11.72 -6.19 14.48
N GLY A 140 12.87 -6.60 13.96
CA GLY A 140 13.66 -7.70 14.51
C GLY A 140 13.18 -9.11 14.17
N LEU A 141 12.12 -9.26 13.36
CA LEU A 141 11.85 -10.51 12.65
C LEU A 141 12.55 -10.47 11.30
N THR A 142 13.43 -11.45 11.07
CA THR A 142 13.97 -11.66 9.72
C THR A 142 12.83 -12.03 8.79
N PRO A 143 12.74 -11.43 7.59
CA PRO A 143 11.71 -11.79 6.62
C PRO A 143 11.89 -13.26 6.25
N GLU A 144 10.99 -14.10 6.75
CA GLU A 144 10.59 -15.34 6.08
C GLU A 144 9.18 -15.08 5.56
N PRO A 145 9.05 -14.37 4.43
CA PRO A 145 7.78 -13.83 3.92
C PRO A 145 6.72 -14.92 3.66
N LEU A 146 7.11 -16.20 3.68
CA LEU A 146 6.30 -17.31 3.20
C LEU A 146 5.91 -18.32 4.29
N SER A 147 6.23 -18.04 5.55
CA SER A 147 5.94 -18.97 6.66
C SER A 147 4.54 -18.82 7.26
N PHE A 148 3.78 -17.79 6.85
CA PHE A 148 2.44 -17.53 7.36
C PHE A 148 1.41 -18.48 6.76
N SER A 149 0.62 -19.06 7.64
CA SER A 149 -0.41 -20.03 7.30
C SER A 149 -1.80 -19.41 7.23
N SER A 150 -1.99 -18.22 7.81
CA SER A 150 -3.25 -17.49 7.79
C SER A 150 -3.07 -16.00 8.08
N ILE A 151 -4.08 -15.19 7.73
CA ILE A 151 -4.13 -13.76 8.12
C ILE A 151 -4.12 -13.58 9.65
N SER A 152 -4.59 -14.57 10.42
CA SER A 152 -4.62 -14.47 11.88
C SER A 152 -3.21 -14.41 12.51
N ASP A 153 -2.17 -14.78 11.76
CA ASP A 153 -0.78 -14.67 12.19
C ASP A 153 -0.34 -13.20 12.39
N PHE A 154 -1.08 -12.25 11.80
CA PHE A 154 -0.86 -10.80 11.94
C PHE A 154 -1.63 -10.17 13.11
N THR A 155 -2.22 -10.99 14.00
CA THR A 155 -3.06 -10.49 15.10
C THR A 155 -2.34 -10.26 16.43
N SER A 156 -1.04 -10.55 16.52
CA SER A 156 -0.27 -10.38 17.76
C SER A 156 0.02 -8.91 18.06
N ALA A 157 0.32 -8.60 19.33
CA ALA A 157 0.72 -7.27 19.76
C ALA A 157 2.11 -6.84 19.27
N ASP A 158 2.82 -7.71 18.55
CA ASP A 158 4.16 -7.44 18.04
C ASP A 158 4.14 -6.75 16.67
N TRP A 159 2.98 -6.73 15.99
CA TRP A 159 2.78 -6.00 14.75
C TRP A 159 2.39 -4.54 15.02
N GLU A 160 3.11 -3.63 14.38
CA GLU A 160 2.87 -2.20 14.43
C GLU A 160 2.11 -1.75 13.18
N TYR A 161 1.12 -0.87 13.36
CA TYR A 161 0.39 -0.26 12.26
C TYR A 161 1.23 0.81 11.55
N GLU A 162 1.23 0.79 10.23
CA GLU A 162 1.95 1.76 9.38
C GLU A 162 0.99 2.66 8.59
N ALA A 163 0.10 2.05 7.81
CA ALA A 163 -0.80 2.78 6.91
C ALA A 163 -2.01 1.94 6.47
N THR A 164 -3.02 2.62 5.95
CA THR A 164 -4.21 2.02 5.33
C THR A 164 -4.35 2.54 3.91
N LEU A 165 -4.48 1.63 2.95
CA LEU A 165 -4.76 1.95 1.55
C LEU A 165 -6.18 1.51 1.20
N GLY A 166 -6.85 2.25 0.34
CA GLY A 166 -8.20 1.90 -0.06
C GLY A 166 -8.79 2.76 -1.17
N PHE A 167 -10.11 2.71 -1.27
CA PHE A 167 -10.93 3.33 -2.29
C PHE A 167 -11.59 4.58 -1.76
N ALA A 168 -10.93 5.73 -1.88
CA ALA A 168 -11.48 6.97 -1.33
C ALA A 168 -12.80 7.36 -2.01
N THR A 169 -13.77 7.86 -1.23
CA THR A 169 -15.04 8.32 -1.80
C THR A 169 -14.82 9.41 -2.86
N GLY A 170 -15.26 9.15 -4.09
CA GLY A 170 -15.13 10.09 -5.21
C GLY A 170 -13.75 10.12 -5.87
N SER A 171 -12.84 9.23 -5.49
CA SER A 171 -11.67 8.90 -6.30
C SER A 171 -12.04 7.90 -7.40
N ASN A 172 -11.12 7.71 -8.34
CA ASN A 172 -11.22 6.64 -9.35
C ASN A 172 -10.34 5.45 -8.96
N ASP A 173 -10.15 5.19 -7.66
CA ASP A 173 -9.34 4.06 -7.17
C ASP A 173 -9.92 2.73 -7.66
N TYR A 174 -9.07 1.74 -7.89
CA TYR A 174 -9.46 0.46 -8.48
C TYR A 174 -8.49 -0.66 -8.11
N LEU A 175 -8.98 -1.88 -8.18
CA LEU A 175 -8.19 -3.10 -8.25
C LEU A 175 -8.74 -4.00 -9.36
N HIS A 176 -7.89 -4.41 -10.28
CA HIS A 176 -8.29 -5.15 -11.47
C HIS A 176 -7.43 -6.39 -11.63
N VAL A 177 -8.07 -7.54 -11.81
CA VAL A 177 -7.40 -8.81 -12.06
C VAL A 177 -7.82 -9.35 -13.42
N ASP A 178 -6.94 -9.26 -14.40
CA ASP A 178 -7.14 -9.90 -15.70
C ASP A 178 -6.79 -11.38 -15.60
N ALA A 179 -7.78 -12.23 -15.36
CA ALA A 179 -7.62 -13.67 -15.23
C ALA A 179 -8.11 -14.43 -16.45
N THR A 180 -7.28 -15.36 -16.94
CA THR A 180 -7.65 -16.38 -17.92
C THR A 180 -7.70 -17.72 -17.22
N PHE A 181 -8.85 -18.39 -17.30
CA PHE A 181 -9.03 -19.75 -16.78
C PHE A 181 -9.05 -20.76 -17.93
N GLN A 182 -8.52 -21.95 -17.69
CA GLN A 182 -8.58 -23.09 -18.63
C GLN A 182 -9.29 -24.29 -17.98
N PRO A 183 -9.97 -25.14 -18.75
CA PRO A 183 -10.61 -26.34 -18.21
C PRO A 183 -9.56 -27.30 -17.60
N ASP A 184 -9.86 -27.88 -16.44
CA ASP A 184 -8.97 -28.80 -15.72
C ASP A 184 -9.08 -30.27 -16.18
N GLY A 185 -9.98 -30.57 -17.12
CA GLY A 185 -10.28 -31.92 -17.62
C GLY A 185 -11.15 -32.79 -16.70
N GLY A 186 -11.43 -32.34 -15.47
CA GLY A 186 -12.35 -32.94 -14.49
C GLY A 186 -13.72 -32.26 -14.45
N GLY A 187 -13.91 -31.18 -15.20
CA GLY A 187 -15.13 -30.37 -15.21
C GLY A 187 -15.04 -29.09 -14.38
N GLY A 188 -13.88 -28.80 -13.79
CA GLY A 188 -13.52 -27.54 -13.16
C GLY A 188 -12.69 -26.64 -14.08
N PHE A 189 -12.23 -25.52 -13.52
CA PHE A 189 -11.35 -24.55 -14.17
C PHE A 189 -10.11 -24.34 -13.31
N VAL A 190 -8.94 -24.22 -13.95
CA VAL A 190 -7.69 -23.82 -13.31
C VAL A 190 -7.22 -22.48 -13.89
N LEU A 191 -6.57 -21.67 -13.06
CA LEU A 191 -5.98 -20.42 -13.50
C LEU A 191 -4.87 -20.70 -14.52
N ALA A 192 -5.00 -20.16 -15.73
CA ALA A 192 -4.00 -20.28 -16.79
C ALA A 192 -2.99 -19.12 -16.72
N SER A 193 -3.48 -17.92 -16.47
CA SER A 193 -2.67 -16.72 -16.21
C SER A 193 -3.56 -15.68 -15.54
N ALA A 194 -3.05 -14.93 -14.56
CA ALA A 194 -3.69 -13.68 -14.18
C ALA A 194 -2.67 -12.55 -13.99
N THR A 195 -3.12 -11.33 -14.28
CA THR A 195 -2.37 -10.12 -13.94
C THR A 195 -3.17 -9.20 -13.05
N GLU A 196 -2.56 -8.70 -11.98
CA GLU A 196 -3.19 -7.77 -11.04
C GLU A 196 -2.64 -6.35 -11.21
N ARG A 197 -3.53 -5.36 -11.16
CA ARG A 197 -3.19 -3.93 -11.24
C ARG A 197 -4.10 -3.15 -10.32
N GLY A 198 -3.57 -2.11 -9.69
CA GLY A 198 -4.36 -1.30 -8.76
C GLY A 198 -3.87 0.13 -8.66
N GLY A 199 -4.79 0.99 -8.23
CA GLY A 199 -4.54 2.39 -7.91
C GLY A 199 -5.32 2.74 -6.65
N PHE A 200 -4.61 3.20 -5.61
CA PHE A 200 -5.16 3.37 -4.27
C PHE A 200 -4.85 4.75 -3.71
N THR A 201 -5.76 5.22 -2.84
CA THR A 201 -5.55 6.38 -1.98
C THR A 201 -5.03 5.90 -0.62
N VAL A 202 -4.10 6.66 -0.02
CA VAL A 202 -3.69 6.48 1.37
C VAL A 202 -4.77 7.09 2.26
N LEU A 203 -5.56 6.24 2.91
CA LEU A 203 -6.67 6.67 3.76
C LEU A 203 -6.20 7.18 5.13
N ASP A 204 -5.17 6.52 5.69
CA ASP A 204 -4.55 6.87 6.96
C ASP A 204 -3.09 6.39 7.00
N SER A 205 -2.24 7.06 7.77
CA SER A 205 -0.85 6.61 8.01
C SER A 205 -0.23 7.24 9.25
N VAL A 206 0.74 6.55 9.85
CA VAL A 206 1.54 7.06 10.98
C VAL A 206 2.65 8.03 10.56
N PHE A 207 2.83 8.25 9.25
CA PHE A 207 3.83 9.15 8.67
C PHE A 207 3.43 10.62 8.88
N THR A 208 3.57 11.08 10.13
CA THR A 208 3.13 12.41 10.55
C THR A 208 3.78 13.50 9.70
N GLY A 209 2.97 14.28 8.99
CA GLY A 209 3.46 15.34 8.13
C GLY A 209 4.09 14.83 6.83
N ALA A 210 3.75 13.63 6.38
CA ALA A 210 3.99 13.22 4.99
C ALA A 210 2.75 13.51 4.14
N LYS A 211 2.98 13.82 2.87
CA LYS A 211 1.96 13.86 1.82
C LYS A 211 2.34 12.86 0.75
N PHE A 212 1.36 12.13 0.22
CA PHE A 212 1.58 11.28 -0.94
C PHE A 212 1.27 12.07 -2.21
N LEU A 213 2.23 12.10 -3.12
CA LEU A 213 2.05 12.64 -4.46
C LEU A 213 1.59 11.50 -5.38
N PRO A 214 0.68 11.78 -6.33
CA PRO A 214 0.31 10.78 -7.31
C PRO A 214 1.53 10.29 -8.10
N VAL A 215 1.74 8.99 -8.14
CA VAL A 215 2.72 8.35 -9.01
C VAL A 215 2.12 8.13 -10.39
N SER A 216 2.99 8.06 -11.39
CA SER A 216 2.57 7.88 -12.78
C SER A 216 1.97 6.47 -13.01
N ASN A 217 0.72 6.39 -13.47
CA ASN A 217 0.08 5.09 -13.73
C ASN A 217 0.68 4.39 -14.94
N LEU A 218 0.69 3.05 -14.86
CA LEU A 218 0.71 2.22 -16.05
C LEU A 218 -0.63 2.32 -16.79
N ARG A 219 -0.53 2.29 -18.11
CA ARG A 219 -1.67 2.31 -19.02
C ARG A 219 -2.57 1.10 -18.76
N LEU A 220 -3.79 1.34 -18.29
CA LEU A 220 -4.75 0.28 -17.94
C LEU A 220 -5.32 -0.39 -19.18
N ASP A 221 -5.48 0.37 -20.26
CA ASP A 221 -6.01 -0.03 -21.57
C ASP A 221 -6.17 1.24 -22.42
N GLU A 222 -6.85 1.18 -23.57
CA GLU A 222 -6.84 2.23 -24.61
C GLU A 222 -7.50 3.57 -24.23
N THR A 223 -8.05 3.73 -23.02
CA THR A 223 -8.93 4.89 -22.70
C THR A 223 -8.37 5.96 -21.75
N GLY A 224 -7.20 5.78 -21.12
CA GLY A 224 -6.52 6.90 -20.46
C GLY A 224 -5.49 6.55 -19.38
N PHE A 225 -4.79 7.59 -18.91
CA PHE A 225 -3.92 7.55 -17.73
C PHE A 225 -4.68 8.15 -16.53
N SER A 226 -4.84 7.39 -15.45
CA SER A 226 -5.12 7.96 -14.12
C SER A 226 -3.80 8.19 -13.35
N SER A 227 -3.82 8.73 -12.15
CA SER A 227 -2.65 8.83 -11.26
C SER A 227 -3.14 8.62 -9.83
N HIS A 228 -2.51 7.74 -9.07
CA HIS A 228 -2.89 7.42 -7.68
C HIS A 228 -1.71 7.61 -6.73
N GLU A 229 -2.00 7.76 -5.44
CA GLU A 229 -0.98 7.91 -4.40
C GLU A 229 -0.13 6.64 -4.26
N VAL A 230 -0.77 5.47 -4.41
CA VAL A 230 -0.10 4.17 -4.49
C VAL A 230 -0.59 3.41 -5.73
N VAL A 231 0.32 2.81 -6.48
CA VAL A 231 0.02 2.00 -7.66
C VAL A 231 0.61 0.61 -7.52
N LEU A 232 -0.21 -0.41 -7.79
CA LEU A 232 0.23 -1.81 -7.91
C LEU A 232 0.50 -2.14 -9.38
N ASP A 233 1.73 -2.50 -9.68
CA ASP A 233 2.23 -2.70 -11.05
C ASP A 233 2.25 -4.17 -11.47
N ASN A 234 1.25 -4.55 -12.27
CA ASN A 234 1.20 -5.75 -13.12
C ASN A 234 1.77 -7.03 -12.47
N ALA A 235 1.23 -7.38 -11.29
CA ALA A 235 1.58 -8.62 -10.59
C ALA A 235 1.24 -9.82 -11.46
N ILE A 236 2.10 -10.83 -11.50
CA ILE A 236 1.79 -12.09 -12.19
C ILE A 236 1.29 -13.09 -11.16
N ILE A 237 0.02 -13.45 -11.25
CA ILE A 237 -0.61 -14.43 -10.36
C ILE A 237 -0.39 -15.83 -10.90
N GLN A 238 0.02 -16.73 -10.00
CA GLN A 238 0.25 -18.15 -10.26
C GLN A 238 -0.51 -19.00 -9.24
N ASP A 239 -0.84 -20.23 -9.64
CA ASP A 239 -1.32 -21.25 -8.71
C ASP A 239 -0.21 -21.58 -7.70
N ALA A 240 -0.55 -21.55 -6.41
CA ALA A 240 0.38 -21.88 -5.34
C ALA A 240 0.72 -23.38 -5.27
N GLY A 241 -0.10 -24.21 -5.91
CA GLY A 241 0.07 -25.65 -5.99
C GLY A 241 -0.51 -26.41 -4.78
N PRO A 242 -0.61 -27.74 -4.89
CA PRO A 242 -1.51 -28.57 -4.07
C PRO A 242 -1.08 -28.75 -2.60
N THR A 243 0.12 -28.30 -2.23
CA THR A 243 0.66 -28.39 -0.87
C THR A 243 0.65 -27.05 -0.13
N SER A 244 0.30 -25.98 -0.83
CA SER A 244 0.18 -24.64 -0.25
C SER A 244 -1.14 -24.52 0.52
N PRO A 245 -1.15 -23.84 1.69
CA PRO A 245 -2.41 -23.46 2.35
C PRO A 245 -3.11 -22.29 1.63
N TRP A 246 -2.43 -21.65 0.67
CA TRP A 246 -2.92 -20.57 -0.16
C TRP A 246 -3.25 -21.09 -1.56
N ASP A 247 -4.21 -20.45 -2.24
CA ASP A 247 -4.60 -20.81 -3.62
C ASP A 247 -3.69 -20.13 -4.66
N PHE A 248 -3.24 -18.91 -4.36
CA PHE A 248 -2.48 -18.08 -5.27
C PHE A 248 -1.20 -17.54 -4.67
N ILE A 249 -0.21 -17.38 -5.54
CA ILE A 249 1.03 -16.66 -5.27
C ILE A 249 1.22 -15.60 -6.34
N ASP A 250 1.71 -14.45 -5.94
CA ASP A 250 2.14 -13.43 -6.87
C ASP A 250 3.38 -12.70 -6.34
N GLN A 251 3.96 -11.90 -7.22
CA GLN A 251 5.01 -10.96 -6.92
C GLN A 251 4.67 -9.72 -7.71
N ALA A 252 4.59 -8.60 -7.01
CA ALA A 252 4.19 -7.34 -7.55
C ALA A 252 5.15 -6.23 -7.11
N ARG A 253 4.78 -5.02 -7.51
CA ARG A 253 5.49 -3.81 -7.13
C ARG A 253 4.50 -2.73 -6.79
N PHE A 254 4.51 -2.30 -5.53
CA PHE A 254 3.82 -1.11 -5.10
C PHE A 254 4.72 0.09 -5.31
N ARG A 255 4.27 1.06 -6.11
CA ARG A 255 4.94 2.35 -6.30
C ARG A 255 4.20 3.44 -5.54
N LEU A 256 4.94 4.29 -4.85
CA LEU A 256 4.40 5.42 -4.11
C LEU A 256 5.38 6.59 -4.12
N ASN A 257 4.92 7.79 -3.80
CA ASN A 257 5.79 8.96 -3.71
C ASN A 257 5.42 9.77 -2.47
N ALA A 258 6.11 9.51 -1.37
CA ALA A 258 5.94 10.28 -0.15
C ALA A 258 6.83 11.54 -0.20
N VAL A 259 6.25 12.69 0.14
CA VAL A 259 6.99 13.94 0.36
C VAL A 259 6.76 14.45 1.77
N PRO A 260 7.78 15.01 2.44
CA PRO A 260 7.60 15.68 3.70
C PRO A 260 6.76 16.93 3.45
N GLU A 261 5.89 17.23 4.41
CA GLU A 261 5.04 18.41 4.39
C GLU A 261 5.89 19.69 4.24
N PRO A 262 5.29 20.80 3.79
CA PRO A 262 5.99 21.99 3.31
C PRO A 262 6.81 22.79 4.35
N ALA A 263 7.26 22.20 5.46
CA ALA A 263 8.32 22.78 6.28
C ALA A 263 9.57 23.13 5.43
N SER A 264 9.84 22.35 4.39
CA SER A 264 10.83 22.63 3.34
C SER A 264 10.46 23.86 2.49
N ALA A 265 9.20 24.07 2.13
CA ALA A 265 8.73 25.28 1.44
C ALA A 265 8.83 26.53 2.33
N LEU A 266 8.56 26.41 3.63
CA LEU A 266 8.79 27.49 4.61
C LEU A 266 10.28 27.78 4.80
N ALA A 267 11.13 26.75 4.81
CA ALA A 267 12.59 26.91 4.83
C ALA A 267 13.09 27.59 3.54
N PHE A 268 12.60 27.19 2.36
CA PHE A 268 12.92 27.83 1.07
C PHE A 268 12.40 29.26 0.98
N ALA A 269 11.18 29.53 1.43
CA ALA A 269 10.64 30.89 1.52
C ALA A 269 11.45 31.74 2.51
N GLY A 270 11.94 31.15 3.61
CA GLY A 270 12.87 31.77 4.54
C GLY A 270 14.22 32.11 3.90
N ILE A 271 14.79 31.19 3.11
CA ILE A 271 16.05 31.40 2.37
C ILE A 271 15.89 32.47 1.28
N MET A 272 14.79 32.44 0.52
CA MET A 272 14.47 33.45 -0.49
C MET A 272 14.20 34.83 0.13
N GLY A 273 13.53 34.87 1.29
CA GLY A 273 13.36 36.07 2.09
C GLY A 273 14.69 36.66 2.58
N LEU A 274 15.62 35.82 3.02
CA LEU A 274 17.00 36.20 3.38
C LEU A 274 17.80 36.73 2.18
N ALA A 275 17.69 36.08 1.02
CA ALA A 275 18.32 36.52 -0.22
C ALA A 275 17.76 37.89 -0.70
N GLY A 276 16.45 38.10 -0.59
CA GLY A 276 15.80 39.38 -0.87
C GLY A 276 16.22 40.50 0.09
N PHE A 277 16.30 40.22 1.40
CA PHE A 277 16.76 41.19 2.40
C PHE A 277 18.25 41.54 2.27
N SER A 278 19.09 40.59 1.85
CA SER A 278 20.52 40.85 1.62
C SER A 278 20.77 41.73 0.39
N ARG A 279 19.95 41.60 -0.67
CA ARG A 279 19.99 42.48 -1.86
C ARG A 279 19.56 43.92 -1.57
N ARG A 280 18.56 44.14 -0.70
CA ARG A 280 18.15 45.50 -0.27
C ARG A 280 19.20 46.24 0.55
N ARG A 281 20.19 45.55 1.14
CA ARG A 281 21.30 46.16 1.88
C ARG A 281 22.48 46.63 1.01
N ARG A 282 22.50 46.28 -0.29
CA ARG A 282 23.56 46.68 -1.24
C ARG A 282 23.15 47.85 -2.15
N LYS A 283 22.00 48.45 -1.91
CA LYS A 283 21.61 49.77 -2.42
C LYS A 283 21.52 50.73 -1.23
#